data_AF-A0A2V9D3A6-F1
#
_entry.id   AF-A0A2V9D3A6-F1
#
_cell.length_a   1.000
_cell.length_b   1.000
_cell.length_c   1.000
_cell.angle_alpha   90.00
_cell.angle_beta   90.00
_cell.angle_gamma   90.00
#
_symmetry.space_group_name_H-M   'P 1'
#
loop_
_entity.id
_entity.type
_entity.pdbx_description
1 polymer ?
#
loop_
_entity_poly.entity_id
_entity_poly.type
_entity_poly.pdbx_seq_one_letter_code
_entity_poly.pdbx_strand_id
1 'polypeptide(L)'
;LFDDRFKSIKRDAEEQLKIGTTKAEVSRFFVEHNIRFIISDSEASGTLLTTGGCAPVGCGSDSALIGVRVKLSQAGVVIEAPTVVSLYTDCL
;
A
#
# COMPACT_ATOMS: atom_id res chain seq x y z
N LEU A 1 8.79 13.55 -2.04
CA LEU A 1 7.39 13.54 -1.57
C LEU A 1 6.69 12.21 -1.85
N PHE A 2 6.52 11.80 -3.11
CA PHE A 2 6.02 10.46 -3.44
C PHE A 2 6.97 9.34 -3.00
N ASP A 3 8.24 9.41 -3.42
CA ASP A 3 9.24 8.38 -3.13
C ASP A 3 9.46 8.18 -1.62
N ASP A 4 9.48 9.27 -0.85
CA ASP A 4 9.62 9.19 0.62
C ASP A 4 8.41 8.50 1.24
N ARG A 5 7.21 8.79 0.73
CA ARG A 5 5.98 8.17 1.20
C ARG A 5 5.90 6.69 0.82
N PHE A 6 6.33 6.33 -0.39
CA PHE A 6 6.47 4.94 -0.83
C PHE A 6 7.46 4.18 0.06
N LYS A 7 8.65 4.74 0.31
CA LYS A 7 9.66 4.12 1.18
C LYS A 7 9.16 3.95 2.61
N SER A 8 8.47 4.94 3.16
CA SER A 8 7.87 4.82 4.50
C SER A 8 6.84 3.71 4.54
N ILE A 9 5.83 3.74 3.67
CA ILE A 9 4.77 2.72 3.63
C ILE A 9 5.35 1.33 3.41
N LYS A 10 6.37 1.19 2.55
CA LYS A 10 7.03 -0.09 2.31
C LYS A 10 7.71 -0.61 3.58
N ARG A 11 8.53 0.22 4.24
CA ARG A 11 9.21 -0.17 5.49
C ARG A 11 8.19 -0.52 6.58
N ASP A 12 7.20 0.34 6.78
CA ASP A 12 6.22 0.18 7.85
C ASP A 12 5.37 -1.09 7.60
N ALA A 13 5.04 -1.40 6.34
CA ALA A 13 4.40 -2.67 5.97
C ALA A 13 5.28 -3.88 6.32
N GLU A 14 6.55 -3.87 5.95
CA GLU A 14 7.51 -4.96 6.26
C GLU A 14 7.69 -5.16 7.78
N GLU A 15 7.60 -4.08 8.57
CA GLU A 15 7.77 -4.12 10.01
C GLU A 15 6.50 -4.56 10.77
N GLN A 16 5.32 -4.14 10.30
CA GLN A 16 4.05 -4.30 11.02
C GLN A 16 3.13 -5.40 10.47
N LEU A 17 3.19 -5.70 9.17
CA LEU A 17 2.32 -6.66 8.49
C LEU A 17 3.02 -8.02 8.29
N LYS A 18 3.68 -8.50 9.34
CA LYS A 18 4.41 -9.77 9.35
C LYS A 18 3.44 -10.96 9.34
N ILE A 19 3.97 -12.14 9.01
CA ILE A 19 3.23 -13.40 9.13
C ILE A 19 2.70 -13.53 10.57
N GLY A 20 1.41 -13.82 10.70
CA GLY A 20 0.71 -13.90 11.98
C GLY A 20 -0.01 -12.61 12.41
N THR A 21 0.26 -11.45 11.79
CA THR A 21 -0.47 -10.21 12.06
C THR A 21 -1.97 -10.41 11.81
N THR A 22 -2.81 -9.85 12.67
CA THR A 22 -4.27 -10.05 12.61
C THR A 22 -4.94 -9.12 11.59
N LYS A 23 -6.09 -9.51 11.06
CA LYS A 23 -6.93 -8.68 10.17
C LYS A 23 -7.27 -7.32 10.79
N ALA A 24 -7.42 -7.24 12.11
CA ALA A 24 -7.66 -5.98 12.82
C ALA A 24 -6.45 -5.03 12.74
N GLU A 25 -5.24 -5.55 12.95
CA GLU A 25 -4.00 -4.78 12.84
C GLU A 25 -3.70 -4.38 11.39
N VAL A 26 -3.98 -5.28 10.44
CA VAL A 26 -3.92 -4.97 9.01
C VAL A 26 -4.86 -3.80 8.67
N SER A 27 -6.11 -3.84 9.16
CA SER A 27 -7.07 -2.74 8.97
C SER A 27 -6.56 -1.44 9.57
N ARG A 28 -5.97 -1.49 10.77
CA ARG A 28 -5.38 -0.33 11.45
C ARG A 28 -4.26 0.30 10.62
N PHE A 29 -3.36 -0.51 10.07
CA PHE A 29 -2.29 -0.03 9.18
C PHE A 29 -2.85 0.78 8.01
N PHE A 30 -3.87 0.26 7.31
CA PHE A 30 -4.47 0.98 6.18
C PHE A 30 -5.07 2.33 6.60
N VAL A 31 -5.74 2.37 7.77
CA VAL A 31 -6.31 3.60 8.32
C VAL A 31 -5.21 4.61 8.70
N GLU A 32 -4.16 4.18 9.39
CA GLU A 32 -3.04 5.04 9.83
C GLU A 32 -2.31 5.69 8.64
N HIS A 33 -2.17 4.96 7.53
CA HIS A 33 -1.56 5.48 6.31
C HIS A 33 -2.54 6.21 5.37
N ASN A 34 -3.81 6.36 5.76
CA ASN A 34 -4.89 6.95 4.97
C ASN A 34 -5.07 6.26 3.61
N ILE A 35 -4.85 4.94 3.57
CA ILE A 35 -4.99 4.12 2.37
C ILE A 35 -6.43 3.62 2.33
N ARG A 36 -7.15 3.90 1.24
CA ARG A 36 -8.48 3.29 1.02
C ARG A 36 -8.28 1.81 0.70
N PHE A 37 -9.01 0.93 1.40
CA PHE A 37 -8.78 -0.50 1.37
C PHE A 37 -10.07 -1.31 1.36
N ILE A 38 -9.96 -2.55 0.90
CA ILE A 38 -10.99 -3.58 0.94
C ILE A 38 -10.36 -4.81 1.60
N ILE A 39 -11.12 -5.50 2.46
CA ILE A 39 -10.69 -6.78 3.02
C ILE A 39 -11.68 -7.86 2.62
N SER A 40 -11.18 -8.82 1.86
CA SER A 40 -11.82 -10.10 1.54
C SER A 40 -11.42 -11.20 2.52
N ASP A 41 -11.93 -12.41 2.34
CA ASP A 41 -11.61 -13.55 3.21
C ASP A 41 -10.14 -14.00 3.09
N SER A 42 -9.51 -13.80 1.94
CA SER A 42 -8.14 -14.26 1.67
C SER A 42 -7.12 -13.13 1.50
N GLU A 43 -7.57 -11.87 1.51
CA GLU A 43 -6.70 -10.74 1.16
C GLU A 43 -7.24 -9.40 1.66
N ALA A 44 -6.33 -8.55 2.11
CA ALA A 44 -6.56 -7.12 2.22
C ALA A 44 -5.75 -6.37 1.15
N SER A 45 -6.39 -5.46 0.43
CA SER A 45 -5.73 -4.63 -0.57
C SER A 45 -6.20 -3.19 -0.50
N GLY A 46 -5.30 -2.26 -0.80
CA GLY A 46 -5.60 -0.84 -0.76
C GLY A 46 -4.72 -0.03 -1.69
N THR A 47 -5.20 1.15 -2.05
CA THR A 47 -4.47 2.07 -2.92
C THR A 47 -4.55 3.48 -2.37
N LEU A 48 -3.39 4.13 -2.35
CA LEU A 48 -3.23 5.53 -1.99
C LEU A 48 -2.87 6.32 -3.24
N LEU A 49 -3.76 7.26 -3.60
CA LEU A 49 -3.48 8.28 -4.60
C LEU A 49 -2.67 9.39 -3.96
N THR A 50 -1.59 9.77 -4.62
CA THR A 50 -0.69 10.84 -4.21
C THR A 50 -0.47 11.80 -5.38
N THR A 51 -0.25 13.07 -5.03
CA THR A 51 0.13 14.14 -5.97
C THR A 51 1.60 14.50 -5.74
N GLY A 52 2.35 14.74 -6.81
CA GLY A 52 3.76 15.17 -6.78
C GLY A 52 4.78 14.09 -7.17
N GLY A 53 4.41 13.13 -8.01
CA GLY A 53 5.32 12.11 -8.56
C GLY A 53 5.81 12.49 -9.96
N CYS A 54 6.91 13.23 -10.08
CA CYS A 54 7.51 13.53 -11.38
C CYS A 54 8.26 12.30 -11.92
N ALA A 55 7.82 11.76 -13.06
CA ALA A 55 8.72 11.02 -13.94
C ALA A 55 9.74 12.01 -14.57
N PRO A 56 10.92 11.56 -15.03
CA PRO A 56 11.89 12.45 -15.64
C PRO A 56 11.32 13.05 -16.94
N VAL A 57 11.07 14.37 -16.90
CA VAL A 57 10.76 15.29 -18.02
C VAL A 57 9.57 14.90 -18.90
N GLY A 58 8.41 15.56 -18.70
CA GLY A 58 7.29 15.57 -19.68
C GLY A 58 5.85 15.47 -19.14
N CYS A 59 5.63 15.25 -17.85
CA CYS A 59 4.31 14.82 -17.36
C CYS A 59 3.27 15.95 -17.18
N GLY A 60 2.03 15.69 -17.65
CA GLY A 60 0.81 16.28 -17.10
C GLY A 60 0.56 15.81 -15.66
N SER A 61 -0.59 16.18 -15.06
CA SER A 61 -0.89 16.11 -13.61
C SER A 61 -0.10 15.08 -12.80
N ASP A 62 0.57 15.52 -11.72
CA ASP A 62 1.53 14.77 -10.91
C ASP A 62 0.97 13.55 -10.12
N SER A 63 0.11 12.74 -10.72
CA SER A 63 -0.60 11.64 -10.06
C SER A 63 0.26 10.38 -10.00
N ALA A 64 0.45 9.85 -8.80
CA ALA A 64 1.08 8.57 -8.56
C ALA A 64 0.30 7.74 -7.54
N LEU A 65 0.30 6.42 -7.70
CA LEU A 65 -0.40 5.46 -6.86
C LEU A 65 0.60 4.62 -6.06
N ILE A 66 0.26 4.35 -4.80
CA ILE A 66 0.91 3.34 -3.97
C ILE A 66 -0.11 2.25 -3.67
N GLY A 67 0.17 1.03 -4.11
CA GLY A 67 -0.64 -0.16 -3.83
C GLY A 67 -0.04 -0.96 -2.69
N VAL A 68 -0.88 -1.43 -1.77
CA VAL A 68 -0.50 -2.35 -0.70
C VAL A 68 -1.41 -3.56 -0.74
N ARG A 69 -0.83 -4.76 -0.69
CA ARG A 69 -1.54 -6.04 -0.71
C ARG A 69 -1.01 -6.98 0.35
N VAL A 70 -1.92 -7.63 1.07
CA VAL A 70 -1.63 -8.51 2.20
C VAL A 70 -2.47 -9.77 2.06
N LYS A 71 -1.84 -10.94 1.94
CA LYS A 71 -2.56 -12.22 1.93
C LYS A 71 -2.93 -12.64 3.34
N LEU A 72 -4.18 -13.07 3.50
CA LEU A 72 -4.75 -13.56 4.75
C LEU A 72 -5.10 -15.04 4.62
N SER A 73 -5.00 -15.77 5.74
CA SER A 73 -5.62 -17.08 5.90
C SER A 73 -7.13 -16.95 6.14
N GLN A 74 -7.85 -18.08 6.10
CA GLN A 74 -9.25 -18.15 6.52
C GLN A 74 -9.48 -17.69 7.98
N ALA A 75 -8.47 -17.82 8.85
CA ALA A 75 -8.53 -17.32 10.22
C ALA A 75 -8.32 -15.79 10.32
N GLY A 76 -8.11 -15.10 9.19
CA GLY A 76 -7.89 -13.66 9.16
C GLY A 76 -6.51 -13.25 9.68
N VAL A 77 -5.49 -14.08 9.53
CA VAL A 77 -4.09 -13.73 9.86
C VAL A 77 -3.22 -13.69 8.61
N VAL A 78 -2.23 -12.81 8.60
CA VAL A 78 -1.27 -12.67 7.50
C VAL A 78 -0.47 -13.97 7.32
N ILE A 79 -0.36 -14.44 6.08
CA ILE A 79 0.33 -15.70 5.74
C ILE A 79 1.58 -15.52 4.86
N GLU A 80 1.79 -14.31 4.34
CA GLU A 80 2.91 -13.99 3.47
C GLU A 80 3.35 -12.55 3.73
N ALA A 81 4.61 -12.23 3.39
CA ALA A 81 5.08 -10.86 3.41
C ALA A 81 4.18 -9.94 2.56
N PRO A 82 3.96 -8.68 3.01
CA PRO A 82 3.13 -7.74 2.29
C PRO A 82 3.80 -7.36 0.97
N THR A 83 2.99 -7.10 -0.05
CA THR A 83 3.45 -6.57 -1.33
C THR A 83 3.12 -5.08 -1.40
N VAL A 84 4.12 -4.24 -1.63
CA VAL A 84 3.96 -2.78 -1.81
C VAL A 84 4.51 -2.39 -3.17
N VAL A 85 3.68 -1.75 -4.00
CA VAL A 85 4.02 -1.33 -5.37
C VAL A 85 3.73 0.14 -5.58
N SER A 86 4.44 0.77 -6.51
CA SER A 86 4.19 2.13 -6.97
C SER A 86 3.90 2.15 -8.47
N LEU A 87 3.02 3.04 -8.90
CA LEU A 87 2.70 3.28 -10.31
C LEU A 87 2.54 4.78 -10.55
N TYR A 88 3.22 5.31 -11.57
CA TYR A 88 2.96 6.65 -12.10
C TYR A 88 1.86 6.54 -13.16
N THR A 89 0.76 7.28 -13.01
CA THR A 89 -0.47 7.03 -13.81
C THR A 89 -0.73 8.04 -14.92
N ASP A 90 -0.12 9.22 -14.89
CA ASP A 90 -0.30 10.28 -15.89
C ASP A 90 1.03 10.65 -16.55
N CYS A 91 1.51 9.77 -17.43
CA CYS A 91 2.63 10.05 -18.31
C CYS A 91 2.09 10.29 -19.73
N LEU A 92 2.10 11.54 -20.20
CA LEU A 92 1.87 11.89 -21.61
C LEU A 92 3.21 11.92 -22.35
#